data_AF-A0A9X5NY18-F1
#
_entry.id   AF-A0A9X5NY18-F1
#
_cell.length_a   1.000
_cell.length_b   1.000
_cell.length_c   1.000
_cell.angle_alpha   90.00
_cell.angle_beta   90.00
_cell.angle_gamma   90.00
#
_symmetry.space_group_name_H-M   'P 1'
#
loop_
_entity.id
_entity.type
_entity.pdbx_description
1 polymer ?
#
loop_
_entity_poly.entity_id
_entity_poly.type
_entity_poly.pdbx_seq_one_letter_code
_entity_poly.pdbx_strand_id
1 'polypeptide(L)'
;MRYLAALLLLCSALTHAAPPNGFALVHDADGHTNLRESPDLNAKVLAKIPNGTPLECVEELSENRPDFCFVQLQQASADDSGFIHYSRLIFPAADKSFVRLREQSGRDDTLTLSGSGQKVHIVARRIHPKRSDFSGISKDNFTARLYQGKPFYGMDNTIPKSVFALERIMLNGQAVPAAEL
;
A
#
# COMPACT_ATOMS: atom_id res chain seq x y z
N MET A 1 -32.06 41.65 -10.96
CA MET A 1 -31.95 41.07 -9.58
C MET A 1 -32.65 39.72 -9.39
N ARG A 2 -33.68 39.35 -10.16
CA ARG A 2 -34.38 38.05 -9.99
C ARG A 2 -33.70 36.81 -10.60
N TYR A 3 -32.73 36.99 -11.50
CA TYR A 3 -32.05 35.88 -12.18
C TYR A 3 -30.65 35.56 -11.63
N LEU A 4 -30.09 36.41 -10.76
CA LEU A 4 -28.79 36.12 -10.11
C LEU A 4 -28.91 35.12 -8.97
N ALA A 5 -30.05 35.10 -8.26
CA ALA A 5 -30.28 34.16 -7.16
C ALA A 5 -30.44 32.71 -7.65
N ALA A 6 -30.96 32.50 -8.86
CA ALA A 6 -31.11 31.16 -9.44
C ALA A 6 -29.78 30.55 -9.91
N LEU A 7 -28.79 31.38 -10.30
CA LEU A 7 -27.48 30.89 -10.75
C LEU A 7 -26.57 30.45 -9.59
N LEU A 8 -26.74 31.05 -8.40
CA LEU A 8 -26.01 30.67 -7.17
C LEU A 8 -26.52 29.37 -6.52
N LEU A 9 -27.74 28.93 -6.86
CA LEU A 9 -28.35 27.70 -6.33
C LEU A 9 -28.01 26.44 -7.15
N LEU A 10 -27.45 26.58 -8.36
CA LEU A 10 -27.03 25.42 -9.17
C LEU A 10 -25.57 24.97 -8.94
N CYS A 11 -24.76 25.71 -8.17
CA CYS A 11 -23.36 25.36 -7.90
C CYS A 11 -23.13 24.52 -6.63
N SER A 12 -24.18 24.13 -5.91
CA SER A 12 -24.06 23.31 -4.69
C SER A 12 -24.33 21.83 -4.91
N ALA A 13 -24.13 21.31 -6.12
CA ALA A 13 -23.83 19.90 -6.26
C ALA A 13 -22.38 19.71 -5.82
N LEU A 14 -22.16 19.50 -4.51
CA LEU A 14 -20.93 18.90 -4.00
C LEU A 14 -20.79 17.56 -4.71
N THR A 15 -20.11 17.54 -5.85
CA THR A 15 -19.50 16.35 -6.40
C THR A 15 -18.51 15.88 -5.34
N HIS A 16 -18.96 15.02 -4.44
CA HIS A 16 -18.08 14.24 -3.59
C HIS A 16 -17.33 13.35 -4.58
N ALA A 17 -16.12 13.77 -4.95
CA ALA A 17 -15.22 12.90 -5.68
C ALA A 17 -15.10 11.61 -4.87
N ALA A 18 -15.22 10.46 -5.53
CA ALA A 18 -15.02 9.18 -4.87
C ALA A 18 -13.67 9.24 -4.14
N PRO A 19 -13.62 8.77 -2.87
CA PRO A 19 -12.36 8.75 -2.15
C PRO A 19 -11.33 7.95 -2.96
N PRO A 20 -10.06 8.38 -2.98
CA PRO A 20 -9.01 7.63 -3.66
C PRO A 20 -8.88 6.23 -3.05
N ASN A 21 -8.65 5.24 -3.90
CA ASN A 21 -8.47 3.84 -3.51
C ASN A 21 -7.09 3.33 -3.93
N GLY A 22 -6.75 2.13 -3.46
CA GLY A 22 -5.46 1.50 -3.68
C GLY A 22 -4.41 1.87 -2.61
N PHE A 23 -3.15 1.92 -3.01
CA PHE A 23 -2.02 2.13 -2.11
C PHE A 23 -2.12 3.47 -1.34
N ALA A 24 -2.05 3.37 -0.01
CA ALA A 24 -2.02 4.51 0.89
C ALA A 24 -0.98 4.32 2.00
N LEU A 25 -0.63 5.43 2.65
CA LEU A 25 0.16 5.43 3.88
C LEU A 25 -0.68 5.97 5.03
N VAL A 26 -0.51 5.41 6.23
CA VAL A 26 -1.07 6.02 7.44
C VAL A 26 -0.42 7.37 7.69
N HIS A 27 -1.23 8.40 7.86
CA HIS A 27 -0.80 9.76 8.14
C HIS A 27 -1.78 10.43 9.11
N ASP A 28 -1.48 10.33 10.40
CA ASP A 28 -2.28 10.87 11.49
C ASP A 28 -1.46 11.86 12.34
N ALA A 29 -2.12 12.92 12.84
CA ALA A 29 -1.49 13.87 13.75
C ALA A 29 -1.03 13.21 15.07
N ASP A 30 -1.70 12.13 15.49
CA ASP A 30 -1.41 11.38 16.71
C ASP A 30 -0.28 10.34 16.53
N GLY A 31 0.35 10.30 15.35
CA GLY A 31 1.44 9.36 15.03
C GLY A 31 0.98 7.92 14.71
N HIS A 32 -0.31 7.65 14.83
CA HIS A 32 -0.94 6.36 14.53
C HIS A 32 -2.44 6.55 14.28
N THR A 33 -3.08 5.57 13.64
CA THR A 33 -4.53 5.49 13.50
C THR A 33 -5.07 4.19 14.12
N ASN A 34 -6.37 4.15 14.36
CA ASN A 34 -7.04 2.95 14.86
C ASN A 34 -7.63 2.15 13.68
N LEU A 35 -7.26 0.88 13.59
CA LEU A 35 -7.99 -0.11 12.81
C LEU A 35 -9.23 -0.53 13.59
N ARG A 36 -10.39 -0.53 12.95
CA ARG A 36 -11.68 -0.78 13.62
C ARG A 36 -12.43 -1.95 13.02
N GLU A 37 -13.22 -2.60 13.86
CA GLU A 37 -14.05 -3.76 13.46
C GLU A 37 -15.17 -3.37 12.48
N SER A 38 -15.64 -2.13 12.54
CA SER A 38 -16.68 -1.60 11.64
C SER A 38 -16.38 -0.12 11.30
N PRO A 39 -16.97 0.41 10.20
CA PRO A 39 -16.74 1.79 9.73
C PRO A 39 -17.48 2.83 10.59
N ASP A 40 -17.14 2.89 11.88
CA ASP A 40 -17.69 3.81 12.87
C ASP A 40 -16.56 4.27 13.81
N LEU A 41 -16.49 5.57 14.12
CA LEU A 41 -15.50 6.13 15.04
C LEU A 41 -15.65 5.62 16.49
N ASN A 42 -16.80 5.04 16.84
CA ASN A 42 -17.07 4.43 18.14
C ASN A 42 -16.90 2.90 18.12
N ALA A 43 -16.64 2.29 16.97
CA ALA A 43 -16.43 0.85 16.86
C ALA A 43 -15.22 0.40 17.67
N LYS A 44 -15.23 -0.88 18.06
CA LYS A 44 -14.11 -1.54 18.73
C LYS A 44 -12.83 -1.34 17.92
N VAL A 45 -11.78 -0.89 18.61
CA VAL A 45 -10.43 -0.79 18.06
C VAL A 45 -9.80 -2.18 18.08
N LEU A 46 -9.39 -2.66 16.90
CA LEU A 46 -8.71 -3.93 16.71
C LEU A 46 -7.19 -3.78 16.89
N ALA A 47 -6.62 -2.70 16.33
CA ALA A 47 -5.19 -2.44 16.39
C ALA A 47 -4.89 -0.95 16.24
N LYS A 48 -3.68 -0.55 16.65
CA LYS A 48 -3.10 0.77 16.40
C LYS A 48 -2.05 0.65 15.30
N ILE A 49 -2.25 1.36 14.20
CA ILE A 49 -1.39 1.30 13.02
C ILE A 49 -0.52 2.57 12.99
N PRO A 50 0.82 2.47 13.10
CA PRO A 50 1.71 3.62 13.09
C PRO A 50 1.70 4.39 11.76
N ASN A 51 1.99 5.69 11.82
CA ASN A 51 2.25 6.50 10.62
C ASN A 51 3.34 5.90 9.72
N GLY A 52 3.21 6.13 8.41
CA GLY A 52 4.12 5.60 7.40
C GLY A 52 3.89 4.13 7.07
N THR A 53 3.00 3.44 7.79
CA THR A 53 2.63 2.05 7.45
C THR A 53 1.93 2.02 6.08
N PRO A 54 2.46 1.27 5.11
CA PRO A 54 1.79 1.07 3.82
C PRO A 54 0.60 0.13 3.98
N LEU A 55 -0.48 0.45 3.28
CA LEU A 55 -1.70 -0.35 3.25
C LEU A 55 -2.39 -0.23 1.89
N GLU A 56 -3.27 -1.18 1.61
CA GLU A 56 -4.10 -1.19 0.41
C GLU A 56 -5.55 -0.91 0.81
N CYS A 57 -6.14 0.12 0.19
CA CYS A 57 -7.54 0.46 0.36
C CYS A 57 -8.41 -0.28 -0.67
N VAL A 58 -9.25 -1.19 -0.21
CA VAL A 58 -10.07 -2.06 -1.07
C VAL A 58 -11.43 -1.42 -1.34
N GLU A 59 -11.64 -1.00 -2.59
CA GLU A 59 -12.82 -0.25 -3.05
C GLU A 59 -14.14 -1.00 -2.87
N GLU A 60 -14.20 -2.27 -3.29
CA GLU A 60 -15.42 -3.10 -3.33
C GLU A 60 -16.13 -3.25 -1.97
N LEU A 61 -15.41 -3.02 -0.85
CA LEU A 61 -15.94 -3.16 0.51
C LEU A 61 -16.24 -1.80 1.18
N SER A 62 -15.92 -0.69 0.50
CA SER A 62 -16.10 0.69 0.98
C SER A 62 -17.37 1.37 0.46
N GLU A 63 -18.03 0.79 -0.55
CA GLU A 63 -19.14 1.42 -1.30
C GLU A 63 -20.33 1.90 -0.45
N ASN A 64 -20.54 1.32 0.74
CA ASN A 64 -21.65 1.68 1.62
C ASN A 64 -21.30 2.73 2.70
N ARG A 65 -20.03 3.13 2.83
CA ARG A 65 -19.54 4.09 3.84
C ARG A 65 -18.34 4.89 3.28
N PRO A 66 -18.58 6.02 2.59
CA PRO A 66 -17.55 6.72 1.82
C PRO A 66 -16.42 7.32 2.66
N ASP A 67 -16.57 7.39 3.99
CA ASP A 67 -15.59 7.98 4.89
C ASP A 67 -14.57 6.97 5.43
N PHE A 68 -14.79 5.67 5.21
CA PHE A 68 -13.93 4.60 5.70
C PHE A 68 -13.38 3.75 4.57
N CYS A 69 -12.09 3.52 4.67
CA CYS A 69 -11.34 2.58 3.86
C CYS A 69 -11.33 1.21 4.55
N PHE A 70 -11.74 0.16 3.84
CA PHE A 70 -11.46 -1.21 4.28
C PHE A 70 -10.02 -1.57 3.91
N VAL A 71 -9.25 -2.00 4.90
CA VAL A 71 -7.85 -2.36 4.76
C VAL A 71 -7.64 -3.80 5.16
N GLN A 72 -6.81 -4.50 4.39
CA GLN A 72 -6.27 -5.79 4.76
C GLN A 72 -4.78 -5.60 5.01
N LEU A 73 -4.36 -5.73 6.27
CA LEU A 73 -2.94 -5.66 6.62
C LEU A 73 -2.25 -6.90 6.04
N GLN A 74 -1.04 -6.71 5.51
CA GLN A 74 -0.18 -7.79 5.04
C GLN A 74 0.51 -8.51 6.21
N GLN A 75 -0.27 -8.96 7.19
CA GLN A 75 0.19 -9.80 8.29
C GLN A 75 -0.44 -11.19 8.20
N ALA A 76 0.23 -12.18 8.78
CA ALA A 76 0.02 -13.60 8.47
C ALA A 76 -1.28 -14.21 9.05
N SER A 77 -2.17 -13.41 9.66
CA SER A 77 -3.38 -13.89 10.32
C SER A 77 -4.67 -13.38 9.67
N ALA A 78 -5.76 -14.14 9.80
CA ALA A 78 -7.04 -13.82 9.17
C ALA A 78 -7.79 -12.65 9.85
N ASP A 79 -7.33 -12.20 11.03
CA ASP A 79 -7.93 -11.12 11.82
C ASP A 79 -7.32 -9.75 11.51
N ASP A 80 -6.46 -9.68 10.49
CA ASP A 80 -5.63 -8.52 10.14
C ASP A 80 -6.34 -7.54 9.19
N SER A 81 -7.68 -7.47 9.24
CA SER A 81 -8.47 -6.56 8.39
C SER A 81 -9.46 -5.73 9.20
N GLY A 82 -9.86 -4.59 8.64
CA GLY A 82 -10.80 -3.68 9.30
C GLY A 82 -10.91 -2.34 8.59
N PHE A 83 -11.43 -1.35 9.30
CA PHE A 83 -11.75 -0.05 8.74
C PHE A 83 -10.87 1.05 9.34
N ILE A 84 -10.35 1.91 8.46
CA ILE A 84 -9.62 3.14 8.82
C ILE A 84 -10.32 4.31 8.14
N HIS A 85 -10.51 5.41 8.86
CA HIS A 85 -11.11 6.61 8.30
C HIS A 85 -10.18 7.27 7.25
N TYR A 86 -10.69 7.64 6.08
CA TYR A 86 -9.88 8.17 4.96
C TYR A 86 -9.05 9.40 5.35
N SER A 87 -9.54 10.23 6.28
CA SER A 87 -8.79 11.42 6.74
C SER A 87 -7.49 11.09 7.47
N ARG A 88 -7.23 9.81 7.79
CA ARG A 88 -6.00 9.33 8.44
C ARG A 88 -5.04 8.69 7.44
N LEU A 89 -5.36 8.78 6.15
CA LEU A 89 -4.61 8.18 5.05
C LEU A 89 -4.14 9.29 4.11
N ILE A 90 -2.97 9.08 3.54
CA ILE A 90 -2.48 9.84 2.40
C ILE A 90 -2.29 8.89 1.23
N PHE A 91 -2.73 9.30 0.05
CA PHE A 91 -2.68 8.50 -1.17
C PHE A 91 -1.64 9.09 -2.12
N PRO A 92 -0.41 8.55 -2.17
CA PRO A 92 0.68 9.15 -2.94
C PRO A 92 0.36 9.36 -4.43
N ALA A 93 -0.54 8.55 -5.01
CA ALA A 93 -0.96 8.69 -6.41
C ALA A 93 -1.87 9.92 -6.65
N ALA A 94 -2.65 10.34 -5.64
CA ALA A 94 -3.59 11.46 -5.72
C ALA A 94 -3.03 12.75 -5.09
N ASP A 95 -2.06 12.61 -4.19
CA ASP A 95 -1.48 13.73 -3.45
C ASP A 95 -0.38 14.45 -4.25
N LYS A 96 -0.49 15.77 -4.37
CA LYS A 96 0.41 16.61 -5.18
C LYS A 96 1.78 16.83 -4.53
N SER A 97 1.95 16.51 -3.25
CA SER A 97 3.25 16.57 -2.56
C SER A 97 4.17 15.41 -2.95
N PHE A 98 3.62 14.35 -3.56
CA PHE A 98 4.40 13.23 -4.07
C PHE A 98 4.76 13.43 -5.53
N VAL A 99 5.97 12.99 -5.87
CA VAL A 99 6.46 12.97 -7.24
C VAL A 99 6.41 11.54 -7.76
N ARG A 100 5.76 11.35 -8.92
CA ARG A 100 5.86 10.09 -9.65
C ARG A 100 7.22 9.99 -10.34
N LEU A 101 8.02 9.03 -9.90
CA LEU A 101 9.22 8.62 -10.61
C LEU A 101 8.85 7.73 -11.80
N ARG A 102 9.56 7.87 -12.91
CA ARG A 102 9.38 7.05 -14.11
C ARG A 102 10.58 6.16 -14.29
N GLU A 103 10.33 4.95 -14.77
CA GLU A 103 11.40 4.08 -15.24
C GLU A 103 12.16 4.75 -16.38
N GLN A 104 13.49 4.86 -16.23
CA GLN A 104 14.38 5.35 -17.28
C GLN A 104 15.17 4.22 -17.92
N SER A 105 15.57 3.23 -17.14
CA SER A 105 16.28 2.06 -17.63
C SER A 105 16.11 0.90 -16.67
N GLY A 106 15.94 -0.28 -17.24
CA GLY A 106 16.09 -1.56 -16.58
C GLY A 106 16.87 -2.50 -17.48
N ARG A 107 17.86 -3.18 -16.92
CA ARG A 107 18.47 -4.36 -17.55
C ARG A 107 18.58 -5.43 -16.50
N ASP A 108 18.02 -6.59 -16.83
CA ASP A 108 18.00 -7.84 -16.07
C ASP A 108 17.64 -7.66 -14.60
N ASP A 109 18.65 -7.36 -13.79
CA ASP A 109 18.62 -7.37 -12.33
C ASP A 109 18.70 -5.94 -11.75
N THR A 110 18.53 -4.90 -12.58
CA THR A 110 18.57 -3.49 -12.14
C THR A 110 17.37 -2.69 -12.64
N LEU A 111 16.93 -1.71 -11.84
CA LEU A 111 15.87 -0.77 -12.18
C LEU A 111 16.28 0.64 -11.75
N THR A 112 16.17 1.60 -12.66
CA THR A 112 16.37 3.03 -12.37
C THR A 112 15.09 3.81 -12.59
N LEU A 113 14.61 4.45 -11.53
CA LEU A 113 13.47 5.37 -11.54
C LEU A 113 13.97 6.80 -11.34
N SER A 114 13.44 7.77 -12.08
CA SER A 114 13.76 9.19 -11.85
C SER A 114 12.60 10.13 -12.18
N GLY A 115 12.65 11.32 -11.59
CA GLY A 115 11.62 12.36 -11.72
C GLY A 115 11.84 13.49 -10.73
N SER A 116 11.54 14.73 -11.15
CA SER A 116 11.70 15.95 -10.33
C SER A 116 13.05 16.06 -9.59
N GLY A 117 14.15 15.74 -10.26
CA GLY A 117 15.51 15.79 -9.69
C GLY A 117 15.87 14.60 -8.78
N GLN A 118 14.93 13.71 -8.49
CA GLN A 118 15.16 12.51 -7.70
C GLN A 118 15.52 11.32 -8.60
N LYS A 119 16.38 10.45 -8.08
CA LYS A 119 16.79 9.20 -8.72
C LYS A 119 16.82 8.06 -7.70
N VAL A 120 16.09 6.99 -7.99
CA VAL A 120 16.14 5.73 -7.26
C VAL A 120 16.78 4.69 -8.16
N HIS A 121 17.81 4.02 -7.66
CA HIS A 121 18.47 2.91 -8.36
C HIS A 121 18.40 1.66 -7.51
N ILE A 122 17.74 0.63 -8.05
CA ILE A 122 17.51 -0.64 -7.40
C ILE A 122 18.39 -1.67 -8.09
N VAL A 123 19.16 -2.40 -7.28
CA VAL A 123 19.90 -3.58 -7.69
C VAL A 123 19.27 -4.76 -6.97
N ALA A 124 18.84 -5.73 -7.77
CA ALA A 124 18.43 -7.04 -7.32
C ALA A 124 19.43 -8.08 -7.82
N ARG A 125 19.23 -9.32 -7.40
CA ARG A 125 19.82 -10.48 -8.05
C ARG A 125 18.78 -11.54 -8.24
N ARG A 126 18.89 -12.29 -9.33
CA ARG A 126 18.06 -13.49 -9.53
C ARG A 126 18.50 -14.63 -8.60
N ILE A 127 17.55 -15.18 -7.86
CA ILE A 127 17.75 -16.38 -7.04
C ILE A 127 16.80 -17.50 -7.47
N HIS A 128 17.21 -18.74 -7.23
CA HIS A 128 16.45 -19.95 -7.57
C HIS A 128 16.14 -20.69 -6.28
N PRO A 129 15.06 -20.30 -5.56
CA PRO A 129 14.74 -20.89 -4.29
C PRO A 129 14.33 -22.36 -4.47
N LYS A 130 14.70 -23.20 -3.50
CA LYS A 130 14.31 -24.60 -3.44
C LYS A 130 12.99 -24.71 -2.70
N ARG A 131 12.19 -25.73 -3.02
CA ARG A 131 10.96 -26.03 -2.26
C ARG A 131 11.21 -26.15 -0.75
N SER A 132 12.39 -26.67 -0.35
CA SER A 132 12.81 -26.79 1.05
C SER A 132 13.08 -25.47 1.76
N ASP A 133 13.27 -24.37 1.01
CA ASP A 133 13.44 -23.04 1.58
C ASP A 133 12.10 -22.45 2.04
N PHE A 134 10.99 -23.06 1.62
CA PHE A 134 9.63 -22.63 1.96
C PHE A 134 9.03 -23.47 3.09
N SER A 135 8.22 -22.83 3.92
CA SER A 135 7.43 -23.51 4.96
C SER A 135 6.03 -22.89 5.08
N GLY A 136 5.15 -23.54 5.85
CA GLY A 136 3.72 -23.21 5.83
C GLY A 136 3.08 -23.45 4.46
N ILE A 137 3.48 -24.54 3.79
CA ILE A 137 2.97 -24.93 2.48
C ILE A 137 1.49 -25.30 2.59
N SER A 138 0.67 -24.78 1.68
CA SER A 138 -0.77 -25.08 1.61
C SER A 138 -1.05 -26.55 1.28
N LYS A 139 -2.26 -27.03 1.61
CA LYS A 139 -2.64 -28.44 1.40
C LYS A 139 -2.54 -28.88 -0.07
N ASP A 140 -2.79 -27.97 -0.99
CA ASP A 140 -2.69 -28.16 -2.44
C ASP A 140 -1.24 -28.07 -2.97
N ASN A 141 -0.25 -27.79 -2.10
CA ASN A 141 1.18 -27.65 -2.40
C ASN A 141 1.56 -26.50 -3.35
N PHE A 142 0.64 -25.58 -3.62
CA PHE A 142 0.87 -24.49 -4.56
C PHE A 142 1.37 -23.20 -3.92
N THR A 143 1.12 -22.96 -2.63
CA THR A 143 1.52 -21.73 -1.96
C THR A 143 2.31 -22.02 -0.69
N ALA A 144 3.11 -21.06 -0.23
CA ALA A 144 3.84 -21.11 1.03
C ALA A 144 3.74 -19.79 1.78
N ARG A 145 3.55 -19.83 3.10
CA ARG A 145 3.45 -18.59 3.90
C ARG A 145 4.81 -18.01 4.27
N LEU A 146 5.86 -18.83 4.24
CA LEU A 146 7.18 -18.47 4.73
C LEU A 146 8.28 -18.85 3.73
N TYR A 147 9.29 -17.99 3.60
CA TYR A 147 10.56 -18.25 2.93
C TYR A 147 11.68 -18.04 3.94
N GLN A 148 12.50 -19.08 4.17
CA GLN A 148 13.56 -19.10 5.18
C GLN A 148 13.09 -18.63 6.58
N GLY A 149 11.88 -19.03 6.96
CA GLY A 149 11.26 -18.67 8.25
C GLY A 149 10.72 -17.24 8.34
N LYS A 150 10.85 -16.43 7.28
CA LYS A 150 10.28 -15.08 7.21
C LYS A 150 8.99 -15.08 6.39
N PRO A 151 8.04 -14.16 6.67
CA PRO A 151 6.85 -14.00 5.85
C PRO A 151 7.20 -13.80 4.37
N PHE A 152 6.48 -14.49 3.50
CA PHE A 152 6.67 -14.43 2.05
C PHE A 152 5.34 -14.14 1.36
N TYR A 153 5.33 -13.14 0.48
CA TYR A 153 4.13 -12.58 -0.13
C TYR A 153 4.29 -12.44 -1.65
N GLY A 154 3.17 -12.22 -2.35
CA GLY A 154 3.17 -11.91 -3.79
C GLY A 154 3.37 -13.11 -4.71
N MET A 155 2.79 -14.27 -4.39
CA MET A 155 2.79 -15.43 -5.30
C MET A 155 1.48 -15.51 -6.09
N ASP A 156 1.59 -15.79 -7.38
CA ASP A 156 0.46 -16.09 -8.25
C ASP A 156 0.09 -17.59 -8.17
N ASN A 157 -0.36 -18.03 -6.99
CA ASN A 157 -0.82 -19.40 -6.74
C ASN A 157 0.19 -20.50 -7.10
N THR A 158 1.50 -20.22 -7.10
CA THR A 158 2.54 -21.24 -7.31
C THR A 158 3.83 -20.82 -6.61
N ILE A 159 4.52 -21.78 -5.97
CA ILE A 159 5.86 -21.56 -5.41
C ILE A 159 6.82 -21.21 -6.57
N PRO A 160 7.43 -20.02 -6.57
CA PRO A 160 8.20 -19.55 -7.71
C PRO A 160 9.52 -20.32 -7.86
N LYS A 161 9.91 -20.59 -9.11
CA LYS A 161 11.20 -21.24 -9.44
C LYS A 161 12.36 -20.25 -9.52
N SER A 162 12.05 -18.96 -9.70
CA SER A 162 13.01 -17.87 -9.81
C SER A 162 12.37 -16.62 -9.26
N VAL A 163 13.09 -15.90 -8.39
CA VAL A 163 12.64 -14.62 -7.83
C VAL A 163 13.80 -13.62 -7.82
N PHE A 164 13.48 -12.35 -7.75
CA PHE A 164 14.47 -11.30 -7.50
C PHE A 164 14.61 -11.07 -6.00
N ALA A 165 15.83 -11.13 -5.49
CA ALA A 165 16.15 -10.67 -4.14
C ALA A 165 16.77 -9.27 -4.24
N LEU A 166 16.19 -8.30 -3.52
CA LEU A 166 16.76 -6.94 -3.44
C LEU A 166 18.14 -7.01 -2.77
N GLU A 167 19.14 -6.40 -3.39
CA GLU A 167 20.50 -6.30 -2.83
C GLU A 167 20.78 -4.89 -2.33
N ARG A 168 20.32 -3.88 -3.08
CA ARG A 168 20.63 -2.49 -2.80
C ARG A 168 19.58 -1.57 -3.37
N ILE A 169 19.18 -0.57 -2.59
CA ILE A 169 18.46 0.60 -3.08
C ILE A 169 19.32 1.83 -2.83
N MET A 170 19.49 2.65 -3.85
CA MET A 170 20.18 3.94 -3.77
C MET A 170 19.18 5.05 -4.04
N LEU A 171 19.08 6.03 -3.14
CA LEU A 171 18.34 7.26 -3.34
C LEU A 171 19.34 8.40 -3.56
N ASN A 172 19.29 9.05 -4.72
CA ASN A 172 20.18 10.15 -5.10
C ASN A 172 21.68 9.85 -4.90
N GLY A 173 22.08 8.59 -5.09
CA GLY A 173 23.46 8.13 -4.90
C GLY A 173 23.84 7.78 -3.47
N GLN A 174 22.92 7.89 -2.50
CA GLN A 174 23.09 7.42 -1.13
C GLN A 174 22.39 6.07 -0.92
N ALA A 175 23.02 5.15 -0.20
CA ALA A 175 22.43 3.85 0.09
C ALA A 175 21.30 3.99 1.10
N VAL A 176 20.14 3.39 0.80
CA VAL A 176 19.05 3.21 1.75
C VAL A 176 19.44 2.07 2.72
N PRO A 177 19.37 2.27 4.05
CA PRO A 177 19.70 1.23 5.02
C PRO A 177 18.91 -0.06 4.80
N ALA A 178 19.57 -1.22 4.89
CA ALA A 178 18.92 -2.51 4.69
C ALA A 178 17.87 -2.87 5.76
N ALA A 179 17.85 -2.15 6.90
CA ALA A 179 16.79 -2.29 7.90
C ALA A 179 15.46 -1.64 7.46
N GLU A 180 15.49 -0.84 6.40
CA GLU A 180 14.32 -0.20 5.77
C GLU A 180 13.85 -0.97 4.52
N LEU A 181 14.45 -2.15 4.24
CA LEU A 181 14.13 -3.08 3.15
C LEU A 181 13.48 -4.35 3.71
#